data_AF-A0A958FJL5-F1
#
_entry.id   AF-A0A958FJL5-F1
#
_cell.length_a   1.000
_cell.length_b   1.000
_cell.length_c   1.000
_cell.angle_alpha   90.00
_cell.angle_beta   90.00
_cell.angle_gamma   90.00
#
_symmetry.space_group_name_H-M   'P 1'
#
loop_
_entity.id
_entity.type
_entity.pdbx_description
1 polymer ?
#
loop_
_entity_poly.entity_id
_entity_poly.type
_entity_poly.pdbx_seq_one_letter_code
_entity_poly.pdbx_strand_id
1 'polypeptide(L)'
;TDGIHDRFVNAVIERLKGLKVDDALKEGTEMGPVVDDAQLQKNLAYLEIGAEEGATLAYGGERLKRGTEGFYMAPALFTGTHNDMRINREEIFGPIAGIIRVKDYETALVVANDTEFGLSAGICT
;
A
#
# COMPACT_ATOMS: atom_id res chain seq x y z
N THR A 1 18.28 1.16 10.84
CA THR A 1 16.92 0.86 10.31
C THR A 1 16.41 -0.50 10.76
N ASP A 2 17.25 -1.54 10.84
CA ASP A 2 16.83 -2.87 11.31
C ASP A 2 16.15 -2.88 12.69
N GLY A 3 16.62 -2.03 13.61
CA GLY A 3 16.04 -1.92 14.95
C GLY A 3 14.64 -1.29 15.01
N ILE A 4 14.11 -0.74 13.90
CA ILE A 4 12.76 -0.14 13.87
C ILE A 4 11.82 -0.79 12.86
N HIS A 5 12.32 -1.51 11.86
CA HIS A 5 11.50 -2.01 10.74
C HIS A 5 10.29 -2.81 11.23
N ASP A 6 10.51 -3.85 12.04
CA ASP A 6 9.41 -4.73 12.45
C ASP A 6 8.42 -3.97 13.35
N ARG A 7 8.92 -3.07 14.21
CA ARG A 7 8.08 -2.19 15.03
C ARG A 7 7.26 -1.22 14.18
N PHE A 8 7.85 -0.68 13.11
CA PHE A 8 7.19 0.23 12.17
C PHE A 8 6.13 -0.50 11.37
N VAL A 9 6.45 -1.65 10.78
CA VAL A 9 5.50 -2.52 10.08
C VAL A 9 4.30 -2.83 10.98
N ASN A 10 4.55 -3.27 12.21
CA ASN A 10 3.47 -3.56 13.17
C ASN A 10 2.62 -2.32 13.47
N ALA A 11 3.25 -1.15 13.68
CA ALA A 11 2.51 0.09 13.94
C ALA A 11 1.65 0.53 12.74
N VAL A 12 2.16 0.36 11.51
CA VAL A 12 1.39 0.63 10.28
C VAL A 12 0.20 -0.33 10.20
N ILE A 13 0.40 -1.63 10.40
CA ILE A 13 -0.68 -2.62 10.39
C ILE A 13 -1.76 -2.28 11.44
N GLU A 14 -1.37 -1.92 12.66
CA GLU A 14 -2.32 -1.50 13.69
C GLU A 14 -3.11 -0.24 13.30
N ARG A 15 -2.46 0.73 12.65
CA ARG A 15 -3.17 1.91 12.12
C ARG A 15 -4.15 1.54 11.00
N LEU A 16 -3.75 0.63 10.10
CA LEU A 16 -4.58 0.16 8.99
C LEU A 16 -5.82 -0.62 9.47
N LYS A 17 -5.68 -1.42 10.53
CA LYS A 17 -6.81 -2.11 11.19
C LYS A 17 -7.88 -1.16 11.70
N GLY A 18 -7.46 0.02 12.15
CA GLY A 18 -8.36 1.06 12.66
C GLY A 18 -9.07 1.88 11.59
N LEU A 19 -8.68 1.77 10.30
CA LEU A 19 -9.25 2.60 9.24
C LEU A 19 -10.69 2.22 8.93
N LYS A 20 -11.59 3.22 9.01
CA LYS A 20 -12.99 3.05 8.61
C LYS A 20 -13.16 3.30 7.11
N VAL A 21 -13.14 2.20 6.34
CA VAL A 21 -13.53 2.18 4.92
C VAL A 21 -15.04 2.02 4.80
N ASP A 22 -15.76 3.00 4.25
CA ASP A 22 -17.22 3.01 4.12
C ASP A 22 -17.68 4.05 3.09
N ASP A 23 -18.99 4.28 2.96
CA ASP A 23 -19.56 5.35 2.12
C ASP A 23 -18.88 6.72 2.40
N ALA A 24 -18.41 7.38 1.35
CA ALA A 24 -17.68 8.64 1.44
C ALA A 24 -18.50 9.79 2.05
N LEU A 25 -19.83 9.71 2.00
CA LEU A 25 -20.73 10.71 2.61
C LEU A 25 -21.08 10.40 4.07
N LYS A 26 -20.70 9.23 4.58
CA LYS A 26 -21.02 8.82 5.95
C LYS A 26 -20.05 9.44 6.95
N GLU A 27 -20.59 9.96 8.04
CA GLU A 27 -19.79 10.54 9.11
C GLU A 27 -18.79 9.54 9.70
N GLY A 28 -17.57 10.01 9.90
CA GLY A 28 -16.45 9.23 10.41
C GLY A 28 -15.85 8.24 9.40
N THR A 29 -16.29 8.22 8.14
CA THR A 29 -15.56 7.51 7.09
C THR A 29 -14.20 8.15 6.89
N GLU A 30 -13.15 7.33 6.90
CA GLU A 30 -11.77 7.77 6.64
C GLU A 30 -11.33 7.48 5.20
N MET A 31 -11.95 6.49 4.56
CA MET A 31 -11.62 6.07 3.20
C MET A 31 -12.87 5.65 2.43
N GLY A 32 -13.07 6.24 1.26
CA GLY A 32 -14.18 5.95 0.35
C GLY A 32 -13.88 4.79 -0.63
N PRO A 33 -14.76 4.55 -1.61
CA PRO A 33 -14.51 3.56 -2.66
C PRO A 33 -13.42 4.04 -3.63
N VAL A 34 -12.85 3.10 -4.39
CA VAL A 34 -12.12 3.45 -5.60
C VAL A 34 -13.09 3.94 -6.69
N VAL A 35 -12.57 4.62 -7.71
CA VAL A 35 -13.38 5.37 -8.66
C VAL A 35 -14.35 4.52 -9.48
N ASP A 36 -13.92 3.35 -9.95
CA ASP A 36 -14.70 2.45 -10.79
C ASP A 36 -14.27 0.97 -10.67
N ASP A 37 -15.01 0.07 -11.33
CA ASP A 37 -14.69 -1.37 -11.34
C ASP A 37 -13.35 -1.65 -12.01
N ALA A 38 -13.01 -0.96 -13.10
CA ALA A 38 -11.77 -1.20 -13.84
C ALA A 38 -10.54 -0.92 -12.96
N GLN A 39 -10.56 0.18 -12.20
CA GLN A 39 -9.52 0.51 -11.22
C GLN A 39 -9.51 -0.50 -10.07
N LEU A 40 -10.67 -0.96 -9.59
CA LEU A 40 -10.72 -2.00 -8.56
C LEU A 40 -10.09 -3.31 -9.04
N GLN A 41 -10.43 -3.77 -10.24
CA GLN A 41 -9.84 -4.98 -10.83
C GLN A 41 -8.33 -4.81 -11.03
N LYS A 42 -7.88 -3.65 -11.50
CA LYS A 42 -6.44 -3.33 -11.61
C LYS A 42 -5.76 -3.45 -10.25
N ASN A 43 -6.31 -2.84 -9.20
CA ASN A 43 -5.74 -2.90 -7.86
C ASN A 43 -5.63 -4.35 -7.34
N LEU A 44 -6.68 -5.16 -7.53
CA LEU A 44 -6.69 -6.56 -7.13
C LEU A 44 -5.64 -7.39 -7.90
N ALA A 45 -5.47 -7.14 -9.20
CA ALA A 45 -4.43 -7.79 -10.00
C ALA A 45 -3.01 -7.44 -9.51
N TYR A 46 -2.76 -6.22 -9.03
CA TYR A 46 -1.46 -5.89 -8.42
C TYR A 46 -1.20 -6.61 -7.10
N LEU A 47 -2.25 -7.03 -6.38
CA LEU A 47 -2.05 -7.89 -5.21
C LEU A 47 -1.51 -9.26 -5.62
N GLU A 48 -2.04 -9.81 -6.71
CA GLU A 48 -1.59 -11.08 -7.28
C GLU A 48 -0.15 -10.97 -7.78
N ILE A 49 0.16 -9.92 -8.55
CA ILE A 49 1.54 -9.65 -9.03
C ILE A 49 2.53 -9.57 -7.87
N GLY A 50 2.19 -8.83 -6.81
CA GLY A 50 3.05 -8.73 -5.63
C GLY A 50 3.32 -10.10 -5.00
N ALA A 51 2.28 -10.93 -4.83
CA ALA A 51 2.42 -12.27 -4.29
C ALA A 51 3.26 -13.19 -5.21
N GLU A 52 3.06 -13.13 -6.52
CA GLU A 52 3.81 -13.90 -7.53
C GLU A 52 5.30 -13.54 -7.56
N GLU A 53 5.63 -12.26 -7.33
CA GLU A 53 7.01 -11.78 -7.25
C GLU A 53 7.66 -12.07 -5.88
N GLY A 54 6.91 -12.61 -4.92
CA GLY A 54 7.40 -13.03 -3.61
C GLY A 54 7.24 -12.00 -2.49
N ALA A 55 6.48 -10.92 -2.73
CA ALA A 55 6.08 -10.00 -1.67
C ALA A 55 5.15 -10.69 -0.67
N THR A 56 5.24 -10.30 0.60
CA THR A 56 4.29 -10.73 1.63
C THR A 56 3.16 -9.73 1.75
N LEU A 57 1.92 -10.14 1.47
CA LEU A 57 0.74 -9.34 1.80
C LEU A 57 0.51 -9.39 3.31
N ALA A 58 1.08 -8.41 4.02
CA ALA A 58 1.09 -8.35 5.48
C ALA A 58 -0.26 -7.93 6.07
N TYR A 59 -1.08 -7.24 5.30
CA TYR A 59 -2.42 -6.81 5.72
C TYR A 59 -3.32 -6.49 4.52
N GLY A 60 -4.61 -6.80 4.67
CA GLY A 60 -5.71 -6.25 3.86
C GLY A 60 -5.72 -6.65 2.39
N GLY A 61 -6.19 -5.73 1.53
CA GLY A 61 -6.30 -5.91 0.09
C GLY A 61 -7.59 -6.59 -0.39
N GLU A 62 -8.45 -7.07 0.50
CA GLU A 62 -9.70 -7.68 0.10
C GLU A 62 -10.71 -6.68 -0.47
N ARG A 63 -11.52 -7.13 -1.44
CA ARG A 63 -12.72 -6.40 -1.86
C ARG A 63 -13.71 -6.38 -0.71
N LEU A 64 -14.28 -5.21 -0.45
CA LEU A 64 -15.22 -4.98 0.63
C LEU A 64 -16.65 -4.82 0.09
N LYS A 65 -17.62 -5.33 0.85
CA LYS A 65 -19.04 -5.01 0.66
C LYS A 65 -19.47 -4.03 1.76
N ARG A 66 -20.21 -2.99 1.38
CA ARG A 66 -20.74 -1.95 2.28
C ARG A 66 -22.24 -1.78 2.07
N GLY A 67 -22.85 -0.94 2.91
CA GLY A 67 -24.29 -0.68 2.85
C GLY A 67 -24.70 0.02 1.55
N THR A 68 -23.83 0.87 1.02
CA THR A 68 -23.97 1.53 -0.28
C THR A 68 -23.20 0.72 -1.33
N GLU A 69 -23.76 0.58 -2.54
CA GLU A 69 -23.03 -0.02 -3.66
C GLU A 69 -21.82 0.84 -4.04
N GLY A 70 -20.71 0.18 -4.38
CA GLY A 70 -19.49 0.86 -4.75
C GLY A 70 -18.29 -0.08 -4.82
N PHE A 71 -17.17 0.47 -5.24
CA PHE A 71 -15.93 -0.27 -5.49
C PHE A 71 -15.02 -0.18 -4.26
N TYR A 72 -15.39 -0.85 -3.19
CA TYR A 72 -14.63 -0.78 -1.93
C TYR A 72 -13.53 -1.83 -1.86
N MET A 73 -12.39 -1.42 -1.30
CA MET A 73 -11.21 -2.26 -1.09
C MET A 73 -10.60 -1.91 0.27
N ALA A 74 -10.18 -2.92 1.04
CA ALA A 74 -9.42 -2.69 2.25
C ALA A 74 -8.02 -2.18 1.89
N PRO A 75 -7.42 -1.28 2.69
CA PRO A 75 -6.05 -0.86 2.43
C PRO A 75 -5.12 -2.08 2.53
N ALA A 76 -4.15 -2.16 1.63
CA ALA A 76 -3.20 -3.27 1.58
C ALA A 76 -1.80 -2.81 1.96
N LEU A 77 -1.05 -3.69 2.63
CA LEU A 77 0.34 -3.47 2.96
C LEU A 77 1.19 -4.66 2.51
N PHE A 78 2.12 -4.40 1.61
CA PHE A 78 3.18 -5.35 1.26
C PHE A 78 4.44 -5.13 2.09
N THR A 79 5.07 -6.22 2.48
CA THR A 79 6.39 -6.25 3.12
C THR A 79 7.28 -7.30 2.47
N GLY A 80 8.58 -7.28 2.79
CA GLY A 80 9.55 -8.18 2.15
C GLY A 80 9.72 -7.89 0.66
N THR A 81 9.44 -6.66 0.24
CA THR A 81 9.52 -6.26 -1.17
C THR A 81 10.90 -5.73 -1.53
N HIS A 82 11.23 -5.81 -2.81
CA HIS A 82 12.48 -5.34 -3.40
C HIS A 82 12.17 -4.30 -4.47
N ASN A 83 13.06 -3.32 -4.68
CA ASN A 83 12.74 -2.16 -5.51
C ASN A 83 12.45 -2.52 -6.98
N ASP A 84 12.97 -3.64 -7.47
CA ASP A 84 12.80 -4.17 -8.83
C ASP A 84 11.44 -4.86 -9.06
N MET A 85 10.68 -5.16 -8.00
CA MET A 85 9.32 -5.69 -8.10
C MET A 85 8.38 -4.69 -8.77
N ARG A 86 7.48 -5.17 -9.62
CA ARG A 86 6.52 -4.33 -10.36
C ARG A 86 5.66 -3.48 -9.43
N ILE A 87 5.27 -4.00 -8.27
CA ILE A 87 4.51 -3.26 -7.25
C ILE A 87 5.24 -2.03 -6.68
N ASN A 88 6.57 -1.94 -6.86
CA ASN A 88 7.39 -0.80 -6.46
C ASN A 88 7.83 0.06 -7.67
N ARG A 89 7.73 -0.46 -8.90
CA ARG A 89 8.12 0.23 -10.13
C ARG A 89 6.97 0.91 -10.86
N GLU A 90 5.76 0.37 -10.73
CA GLU A 90 4.57 0.83 -11.45
C GLU A 90 3.60 1.55 -10.50
N GLU A 91 2.89 2.55 -11.03
CA GLU A 91 1.89 3.28 -10.25
C GLU A 91 0.55 2.54 -10.23
N ILE A 92 0.19 2.01 -9.05
CA ILE A 92 -1.01 1.18 -8.87
C ILE A 92 -2.29 2.03 -8.84
N PHE A 93 -2.23 3.25 -8.27
CA PHE A 93 -3.40 4.11 -8.03
C PHE A 93 -4.49 3.47 -7.16
N GLY A 94 -4.06 2.71 -6.13
CA GLY A 94 -4.94 2.06 -5.17
C GLY A 94 -4.53 2.32 -3.73
N PRO A 95 -5.35 1.92 -2.74
CA PRO A 95 -4.99 1.99 -1.33
C PRO A 95 -3.99 0.89 -0.96
N ILE A 96 -2.88 0.79 -1.71
CA ILE A 96 -1.86 -0.26 -1.58
C ILE A 96 -0.52 0.44 -1.31
N ALA A 97 0.15 0.04 -0.23
CA ALA A 97 1.48 0.53 0.11
C ALA A 97 2.47 -0.63 0.23
N GLY A 98 3.74 -0.37 -0.09
CA GLY A 98 4.86 -1.30 0.10
C GLY A 98 5.87 -0.74 1.10
N ILE A 99 6.50 -1.63 1.88
CA ILE A 99 7.62 -1.30 2.76
C ILE A 99 8.87 -2.03 2.26
N ILE A 100 9.83 -1.24 1.76
CA ILE A 100 11.16 -1.72 1.37
C ILE A 100 12.12 -1.47 2.55
N ARG A 101 12.75 -2.53 3.06
CA ARG A 101 13.76 -2.44 4.13
C ARG A 101 15.09 -2.01 3.53
N VAL A 102 15.69 -0.95 4.06
CA VAL A 102 17.02 -0.45 3.67
C VAL A 102 17.94 -0.37 4.88
N LYS A 103 19.25 -0.56 4.70
CA LYS A 103 20.22 -0.64 5.81
C LYS A 103 20.63 0.71 6.42
N ASP A 104 20.68 1.75 5.59
CA ASP A 104 21.20 3.07 5.95
C ASP A 104 20.61 4.15 5.03
N TYR A 105 20.93 5.41 5.33
CA TYR A 105 20.43 6.57 4.59
C TYR A 105 20.89 6.58 3.14
N GLU A 106 22.16 6.25 2.86
CA GLU A 106 22.69 6.22 1.50
C GLU A 106 21.94 5.21 0.63
N THR A 107 21.68 4.01 1.17
CA THR A 107 20.87 2.99 0.49
C THR A 107 19.43 3.46 0.30
N ALA A 108 18.86 4.13 1.31
CA ALA A 108 17.51 4.70 1.22
C ALA A 108 17.41 5.72 0.09
N LEU A 109 18.42 6.58 -0.07
CA LEU A 109 18.47 7.60 -1.11
C LEU A 109 18.59 6.97 -2.51
N VAL A 110 19.38 5.91 -2.67
CA VAL A 110 19.48 5.17 -3.94
C VAL A 110 18.14 4.52 -4.27
N VAL A 111 17.53 3.79 -3.33
CA VAL A 111 16.24 3.12 -3.54
C VAL A 111 15.13 4.12 -3.87
N ALA A 112 15.05 5.24 -3.14
CA ALA A 112 14.03 6.26 -3.36
C ALA A 112 14.14 6.95 -4.74
N ASN A 113 15.36 7.11 -5.27
CA ASN A 113 15.59 7.71 -6.59
C ASN A 113 15.59 6.70 -7.74
N ASP A 114 15.68 5.40 -7.45
CA ASP A 114 15.59 4.35 -8.45
C ASP A 114 14.11 4.11 -8.83
N THR A 115 13.57 5.06 -9.58
CA THR A 115 12.23 5.05 -10.16
C THR A 115 12.24 5.93 -11.42
N GLU A 116 11.30 5.69 -12.35
CA GLU A 116 11.12 6.57 -13.52
C GLU A 116 10.32 7.85 -13.17
N PHE A 117 9.75 7.90 -11.96
CA PHE A 117 8.93 9.01 -11.48
C PHE A 117 9.72 10.01 -10.63
N GLY A 118 9.12 11.18 -10.33
CA GLY A 118 9.77 12.25 -9.56
C GLY A 118 8.82 13.31 -9.04
N LEU A 119 7.60 12.93 -8.62
CA LEU A 119 6.55 13.88 -8.24
C LEU A 119 6.76 14.48 -6.83
N SER A 120 6.94 13.62 -5.82
CA SER A 120 7.07 14.05 -4.42
C SER A 120 7.81 13.01 -3.59
N ALA A 121 8.44 13.46 -2.51
CA ALA A 121 9.08 12.61 -1.50
C ALA A 121 8.94 13.25 -0.11
N GLY A 122 8.93 12.42 0.94
CA GLY A 122 8.89 12.86 2.33
C GLY A 122 9.95 12.14 3.16
N ILE A 123 10.59 12.86 4.09
CA ILE A 123 11.58 12.32 5.03
C ILE A 123 11.08 12.59 6.45
N CYS A 124 10.99 11.52 7.26
CA CYS A 124 10.70 11.60 8.69
C CYS A 124 11.97 11.20 9.46
N THR A 125 12.47 12.07 10.34
CA THR A 125 13.70 11.87 11.11
C THR A 125 13.52 12.21 12.58
#